data_AF-A0A1F7IXF4-F1
#
_entry.id   AF-A0A1F7IXF4-F1
#
_cell.length_a   1.000
_cell.length_b   1.000
_cell.length_c   1.000
_cell.angle_alpha   90.00
_cell.angle_beta   90.00
_cell.angle_gamma   90.00
#
_symmetry.space_group_name_H-M   'P 1'
#
loop_
_entity.id
_entity.type
_entity.pdbx_description
1 polymer ?
#
loop_
_entity_poly.entity_id
_entity_poly.type
_entity_poly.pdbx_seq_one_letter_code
_entity_poly.pdbx_strand_id
1 'polypeptide(L)'
;MSVHKNEFVQPNEANLGQSNITSTQMDQENPDEFALTFQPIFSNDEVEGIKKLWAQQQLQEDERLLQLQSEEERIRGLLESERGRNLIEEYDRGGLRRTLNIKSKDDCIVVFRHRLDKEIQRRQESSTDQDFNPRDMLLKLHAQDFSQIGFNWIFSRFNNEFSHFASIIQASYPGSDLRSWEFHKTPSGFYSEGLLITTIRWFYETYLNLDKTEPNLFREGLLKVRINSLNRFGIRSMIKKAGYRYRSGAVIDTYPELKLQPWEFLHGVRWSGKEGENTIKQAVKWLIEERLGISPEDPDFKDKLRLVTARTFSQAGLFPLLNAPSFKSHIKAIIFAYEELGLTIDDFARVPAGTWEGDAGLKKAIEVIRHRIEIELGISPNDPEFATKIRALKRSDLLQSGTNTPFTKLFNASLIKVINTIYPYLELQPWELGVVPRGFWAENEFENVRSAIKWFVEEQLGLSQQDENFKSKILNLRKEELIEYFGGMFATTKLTLLQVLQIAYPELWISNIDFIKANKYRDPSTLSKKFEQADQDTTEAANEWLQNLLGE
;
A
#
# COMPACT_ATOMS: atom_id res chain seq x y z
N MET A 1 -9.09 -24.63 19.45
CA MET A 1 -9.96 -23.46 19.14
C MET A 1 -9.73 -22.40 20.21
N SER A 2 -8.90 -21.41 19.90
CA SER A 2 -8.77 -20.18 20.69
C SER A 2 -8.34 -19.09 19.72
N VAL A 3 -9.16 -18.05 19.62
CA VAL A 3 -9.03 -16.92 18.70
C VAL A 3 -8.34 -15.80 19.47
N HIS A 4 -7.13 -15.44 19.05
CA HIS A 4 -6.40 -14.29 19.57
C HIS A 4 -7.08 -12.98 19.15
N LYS A 5 -7.35 -12.11 20.13
CA LYS A 5 -7.73 -10.71 19.98
C LYS A 5 -6.47 -9.89 19.71
N ASN A 6 -6.48 -9.07 18.66
CA ASN A 6 -5.48 -8.02 18.48
C ASN A 6 -5.87 -6.81 19.35
N GLU A 7 -5.01 -6.50 20.31
CA GLU A 7 -5.07 -5.28 21.13
C GLU A 7 -4.48 -4.09 20.36
N PHE A 8 -5.18 -2.97 20.38
CA PHE A 8 -4.68 -1.67 19.93
C PHE A 8 -3.92 -1.02 21.08
N VAL A 9 -2.65 -0.72 20.87
CA VAL A 9 -1.79 0.04 21.79
C VAL A 9 -2.09 1.54 21.62
N GLN A 10 -2.45 2.21 22.72
CA GLN A 10 -2.51 3.68 22.80
C GLN A 10 -1.12 4.26 23.11
N PRO A 11 -0.77 5.49 22.66
CA PRO A 11 0.44 6.15 23.09
C PRO A 11 0.24 6.75 24.50
N ASN A 12 1.14 6.40 25.41
CA ASN A 12 1.23 6.94 26.77
C ASN A 12 1.66 8.42 26.75
N GLU A 13 0.84 9.29 27.32
CA GLU A 13 1.27 10.59 27.85
C GLU A 13 1.78 10.39 29.28
N ALA A 14 3.08 10.55 29.51
CA ALA A 14 3.68 11.03 30.77
C ALA A 14 5.21 10.95 30.71
N ASN A 15 5.86 12.08 30.44
CA ASN A 15 7.07 12.48 31.17
C ASN A 15 7.34 13.97 30.92
N LEU A 16 6.62 14.81 31.65
CA LEU A 16 7.06 16.17 31.96
C LEU A 16 8.08 16.08 33.09
N GLY A 17 9.37 16.10 32.74
CA GLY A 17 10.46 16.41 33.64
C GLY A 17 10.95 17.82 33.36
N GLN A 18 10.72 18.73 34.30
CA GLN A 18 11.20 20.11 34.30
C GLN A 18 12.71 20.17 34.00
N SER A 19 13.12 21.03 33.06
CA SER A 19 14.44 21.65 33.14
C SER A 19 14.38 23.08 32.64
N ASN A 20 14.78 23.97 33.53
CA ASN A 20 15.02 25.39 33.30
C ASN A 20 16.02 25.56 32.16
N ILE A 21 15.69 26.39 31.16
CA ILE A 21 16.72 26.97 30.30
C ILE A 21 16.56 28.49 30.33
N THR A 22 17.47 29.07 31.09
CA THR A 22 17.85 30.47 31.18
C THR A 22 18.12 31.09 29.81
N SER A 23 17.71 32.34 29.66
CA SER A 23 18.17 33.25 28.62
C SER A 23 19.70 33.26 28.54
N THR A 24 20.27 32.83 27.41
CA THR A 24 21.65 33.20 27.07
C THR A 24 21.76 33.46 25.57
N GLN A 25 22.14 34.72 25.33
CA GLN A 25 22.73 35.38 24.17
C GLN A 25 23.04 34.58 22.90
N MET A 26 22.56 35.18 21.80
CA MET A 26 23.18 35.32 20.47
C MET A 26 24.54 34.64 20.28
N ASP A 27 24.58 33.66 19.38
CA ASP A 27 25.69 33.51 18.46
C ASP A 27 25.17 33.65 17.02
N GLN A 28 25.84 34.54 16.29
CA GLN A 28 25.62 34.82 14.88
C GLN A 28 26.17 33.65 14.06
N GLU A 29 25.33 32.72 13.65
CA GLU A 29 25.67 31.78 12.58
C GLU A 29 24.95 32.16 11.28
N ASN A 30 25.79 32.66 10.38
CA ASN A 30 25.67 32.95 8.96
C ASN A 30 24.41 32.39 8.23
N PRO A 31 23.47 33.24 7.74
CA PRO A 31 22.28 32.80 7.01
C PRO A 31 22.54 32.23 5.60
N ASP A 32 23.77 32.32 5.09
CA ASP A 32 24.06 32.08 3.65
C ASP A 32 24.51 30.65 3.31
N GLU A 33 24.54 29.71 4.26
CA GLU A 33 25.01 28.33 3.99
C GLU A 33 23.90 27.28 3.72
N PHE A 34 22.63 27.70 3.67
CA PHE A 34 21.49 26.84 3.26
C PHE A 34 20.87 27.22 1.90
N ALA A 35 21.56 28.02 1.09
CA ALA A 35 21.13 28.37 -0.26
C ALA A 35 21.66 27.37 -1.31
N LEU A 36 21.25 26.10 -1.21
CA LEU A 36 21.35 25.15 -2.32
C LEU A 36 19.94 24.76 -2.79
N THR A 37 19.45 25.57 -3.73
CA THR A 37 18.51 25.23 -4.81
C THR A 37 17.31 24.34 -4.45
N PHE A 38 16.30 24.93 -3.81
CA PHE A 38 14.92 24.59 -4.08
C PHE A 38 14.26 25.80 -4.75
N GLN A 39 13.78 25.63 -5.99
CA GLN A 39 12.89 26.63 -6.56
C GLN A 39 11.56 26.59 -5.78
N PRO A 40 11.06 27.74 -5.28
CA PRO A 40 9.79 27.77 -4.59
C PRO A 40 8.68 27.43 -5.59
N ILE A 41 7.86 26.44 -5.23
CA ILE A 41 6.72 25.93 -6.01
C ILE A 41 5.61 27.00 -6.16
N PHE A 42 5.68 28.08 -5.37
CA PHE A 42 4.76 29.20 -5.39
C PHE A 42 5.51 30.51 -5.61
N SER A 43 4.92 31.41 -6.39
CA SER A 43 5.39 32.78 -6.55
C SER A 43 5.37 33.54 -5.21
N ASN A 44 6.21 34.57 -5.07
CA ASN A 44 6.22 35.40 -3.86
C ASN A 44 4.85 36.02 -3.54
N ASP A 45 4.04 36.30 -4.57
CA ASP A 45 2.68 36.82 -4.42
C ASP A 45 1.70 35.78 -3.86
N GLU A 46 1.86 34.50 -4.22
CA GLU A 46 1.06 33.39 -3.68
C GLU A 46 1.41 33.11 -2.21
N VAL A 47 2.70 33.17 -1.85
CA VAL A 47 3.15 33.05 -0.45
C VAL A 47 2.60 34.19 0.40
N GLU A 48 2.58 35.42 -0.12
CA GLU A 48 2.03 36.58 0.58
C GLU A 48 0.50 36.54 0.67
N GLY A 49 -0.17 35.97 -0.34
CA GLY A 49 -1.61 35.68 -0.30
C GLY A 49 -1.99 34.66 0.77
N ILE A 50 -1.21 33.57 0.91
CA ILE A 50 -1.40 32.56 1.95
C ILE A 50 -1.16 33.14 3.34
N LYS A 51 -0.12 33.95 3.54
CA LYS A 51 0.14 34.65 4.81
C LYS A 51 -1.00 35.58 5.21
N LYS A 52 -1.58 36.32 4.25
CA LYS A 52 -2.75 37.18 4.51
C LYS A 52 -3.99 36.38 4.90
N LEU A 53 -4.22 35.22 4.27
CA LEU A 53 -5.33 34.34 4.63
C LEU A 53 -5.17 33.74 6.03
N TRP A 54 -3.95 33.31 6.40
CA TRP A 54 -3.66 32.83 7.76
C TRP A 54 -3.77 33.94 8.80
N ALA A 55 -3.31 35.15 8.50
CA ALA A 55 -3.48 36.30 9.39
C ALA A 55 -4.95 36.67 9.60
N GLN A 56 -5.78 36.59 8.55
CA GLN A 56 -7.23 36.81 8.66
C GLN A 56 -7.93 35.73 9.48
N GLN A 57 -7.56 34.46 9.31
CA GLN A 57 -8.10 33.36 10.12
C GLN A 57 -7.70 33.48 11.59
N GLN A 58 -6.44 33.86 11.86
CA GLN A 58 -5.95 34.08 13.22
C GLN A 58 -6.69 35.23 13.90
N LEU A 59 -6.89 36.35 13.21
CA LEU A 59 -7.63 37.50 13.72
C LEU A 59 -9.09 37.13 14.06
N GLN A 60 -9.76 36.34 13.22
CA GLN A 60 -11.12 35.87 13.47
C GLN A 60 -11.22 34.96 14.70
N GLU A 61 -10.23 34.09 14.92
CA GLU A 61 -10.20 33.22 16.10
C GLU A 61 -9.87 34.01 17.37
N ASP A 62 -8.96 34.98 17.30
CA ASP A 62 -8.62 35.86 18.43
C ASP A 62 -9.84 36.73 18.85
N GLU A 63 -10.58 37.30 17.89
CA GLU A 63 -11.83 38.02 18.14
C GLU A 63 -12.90 37.11 18.77
N ARG A 64 -13.00 35.86 18.30
CA ARG A 64 -13.91 34.86 18.86
C ARG A 64 -13.54 34.52 20.30
N LEU A 65 -12.26 34.30 20.61
CA LEU A 65 -11.80 34.00 21.97
C LEU A 65 -12.09 35.15 22.94
N LEU A 66 -11.89 36.40 22.50
CA LEU A 66 -12.25 37.60 23.27
C LEU A 66 -13.76 37.67 23.57
N GLN A 67 -14.61 37.34 22.59
CA GLN A 67 -16.06 37.27 22.82
C GLN A 67 -16.44 36.19 23.83
N LEU A 68 -15.84 35.00 23.75
CA LEU A 68 -16.10 33.92 24.69
C LEU A 68 -15.66 34.27 26.12
N GLN A 69 -14.52 34.93 26.27
CA GLN A 69 -14.04 35.42 27.56
C GLN A 69 -14.97 36.47 28.17
N SER A 70 -15.39 37.45 27.37
CA SER A 70 -16.35 38.48 27.82
C SER A 70 -17.69 37.89 28.26
N GLU A 71 -18.17 36.84 27.58
CA GLU A 71 -19.43 36.19 27.93
C GLU A 71 -19.28 35.32 29.19
N GLU A 72 -18.14 34.65 29.40
CA GLU A 72 -17.87 33.91 30.65
C GLU A 72 -17.79 34.87 31.86
N GLU A 73 -17.18 36.05 31.70
CA GLU A 73 -17.19 37.10 32.73
C GLU A 73 -18.60 37.61 33.04
N ARG A 74 -19.45 37.76 32.01
CA ARG A 74 -20.85 38.12 32.18
C ARG A 74 -21.61 37.08 33.01
N ILE A 75 -21.44 35.79 32.71
CA ILE A 75 -22.07 34.69 33.46
C ILE A 75 -21.57 34.68 34.91
N ARG A 76 -20.27 34.89 35.13
CA ARG A 76 -19.70 35.00 36.47
C ARG A 76 -20.32 36.18 37.24
N GLY A 77 -20.47 37.34 36.61
CA GLY A 77 -21.16 38.49 37.19
C GLY A 77 -22.61 38.20 37.55
N LEU A 78 -23.33 37.41 36.74
CA LEU A 78 -24.69 36.97 37.05
C LEU A 78 -24.74 36.05 38.28
N LEU A 79 -23.83 35.07 38.37
CA LEU A 79 -23.71 34.16 39.51
C LEU A 79 -23.42 34.94 40.81
N GLU A 80 -22.53 35.94 40.72
CA GLU A 80 -22.10 36.75 41.86
C GLU A 80 -23.10 37.86 42.24
N SER A 81 -24.08 38.16 41.38
CA SER A 81 -25.11 39.17 41.64
C SER A 81 -26.02 38.79 42.82
N GLU A 82 -26.60 39.79 43.49
CA GLU A 82 -27.56 39.56 44.58
C GLU A 82 -28.73 38.66 44.14
N ARG A 83 -29.24 38.89 42.93
CA ARG A 83 -30.29 38.07 42.33
C ARG A 83 -29.82 36.63 42.09
N GLY A 84 -28.61 36.44 41.58
CA GLY A 84 -28.06 35.12 41.33
C GLY A 84 -27.87 34.31 42.61
N ARG A 85 -27.30 34.93 43.66
CA ARG A 85 -27.15 34.32 44.98
C ARG A 85 -28.50 33.94 45.59
N ASN A 86 -29.50 34.82 45.52
CA ASN A 86 -30.84 34.54 46.03
C ASN A 86 -31.49 33.35 45.31
N LEU A 87 -31.35 33.25 43.99
CA LEU A 87 -31.86 32.12 43.20
C LEU A 87 -31.15 30.81 43.55
N ILE A 88 -29.82 30.86 43.76
CA ILE A 88 -29.02 29.71 44.18
C ILE A 88 -29.43 29.23 45.57
N GLU A 89 -29.62 30.15 46.54
CA GLU A 89 -30.10 29.81 47.88
C GLU A 89 -31.50 29.21 47.87
N GLU A 90 -32.42 29.78 47.08
CA GLU A 90 -33.78 29.26 46.93
C GLU A 90 -33.78 27.84 46.33
N TYR A 91 -32.90 27.60 45.35
CA TYR A 91 -32.70 26.29 44.74
C TYR A 91 -32.15 25.28 45.76
N ASP A 92 -31.10 25.63 46.49
CA ASP A 92 -30.43 24.75 47.44
C ASP A 92 -31.30 24.40 48.66
N ARG A 93 -32.23 25.28 49.06
CA ARG A 93 -33.22 25.01 50.12
C ARG A 93 -34.31 24.00 49.73
N GLY A 94 -34.21 23.41 48.54
CA GLY A 94 -35.17 22.42 48.06
C GLY A 94 -36.44 23.05 47.50
N GLY A 95 -36.35 24.28 46.99
CA GLY A 95 -37.44 24.91 46.25
C GLY A 95 -38.02 23.92 45.24
N LEU A 96 -39.28 23.53 45.45
CA LEU A 96 -39.97 22.61 44.56
C LEU A 96 -39.90 23.19 43.15
N ARG A 97 -39.79 22.32 42.14
CA ARG A 97 -39.67 22.59 40.69
C ARG A 97 -40.67 23.62 40.08
N ARG A 98 -41.57 24.19 40.89
CA ARG A 98 -42.62 25.16 40.55
C ARG A 98 -42.57 26.49 41.34
N THR A 99 -41.70 26.64 42.34
CA THR A 99 -41.65 27.85 43.20
C THR A 99 -40.50 28.79 42.88
N LEU A 100 -39.44 28.33 42.20
CA LEU A 100 -38.31 29.16 41.79
C LEU A 100 -38.78 30.34 40.93
N ASN A 101 -38.46 31.55 41.36
CA ASN A 101 -38.87 32.79 40.71
C ASN A 101 -38.01 33.12 39.47
N ILE A 102 -37.91 32.18 38.53
CA ILE A 102 -37.17 32.35 37.28
C ILE A 102 -38.01 33.20 36.31
N LYS A 103 -37.49 34.38 35.94
CA LYS A 103 -38.18 35.36 35.08
C LYS A 103 -37.47 35.63 33.75
N SER A 104 -36.23 35.16 33.59
CA SER A 104 -35.40 35.47 32.42
C SER A 104 -34.47 34.33 32.03
N LYS A 105 -33.93 34.42 30.81
CA LYS A 105 -32.86 33.53 30.31
C LYS A 105 -31.67 33.44 31.27
N ASP A 106 -31.25 34.58 31.80
CA ASP A 106 -30.07 34.68 32.67
C ASP A 106 -30.32 33.99 34.02
N ASP A 107 -31.53 34.10 34.58
CA ASP A 107 -31.91 33.35 35.79
C ASP A 107 -31.82 31.83 35.55
N CYS A 108 -32.22 31.37 34.36
CA CYS A 108 -32.07 29.97 33.97
C CYS A 108 -30.60 29.56 33.91
N ILE A 109 -29.75 30.36 33.26
CA ILE A 109 -28.32 30.08 33.14
C ILE A 109 -27.67 30.00 34.52
N VAL A 110 -27.99 30.91 35.44
CA VAL A 110 -27.47 30.91 36.81
C VAL A 110 -27.79 29.61 37.55
N VAL A 111 -29.07 29.23 37.61
CA VAL A 111 -29.50 28.02 38.34
C VAL A 111 -28.95 26.76 37.67
N PHE A 112 -28.91 26.75 36.34
CA PHE A 112 -28.42 25.61 35.57
C PHE A 112 -26.91 25.42 35.70
N ARG A 113 -26.12 26.50 35.60
CA ARG A 113 -24.67 26.52 35.79
C ARG A 113 -24.30 26.04 37.20
N HIS A 114 -24.92 26.60 38.23
CA HIS A 114 -24.70 26.18 39.63
C HIS A 114 -24.93 24.68 39.85
N ARG A 115 -26.02 24.13 39.29
CA ARG A 115 -26.31 22.70 39.43
C ARG A 115 -25.33 21.82 38.67
N LEU A 116 -24.92 22.22 37.47
CA LEU A 116 -23.92 21.48 36.70
C LEU A 116 -22.55 21.51 37.40
N ASP A 117 -22.14 22.65 37.95
CA ASP A 117 -20.91 22.78 38.73
C ASP A 117 -20.94 21.86 39.96
N LYS A 118 -22.07 21.77 40.68
CA LYS A 118 -22.25 20.80 41.77
C LYS A 118 -22.18 19.34 41.31
N GLU A 119 -22.73 19.01 40.15
CA GLU A 119 -22.67 17.64 39.62
C GLU A 119 -21.26 17.28 39.13
N ILE A 120 -20.55 18.23 38.52
CA ILE A 120 -19.12 18.10 38.16
C ILE A 120 -18.31 17.82 39.41
N GLN A 121 -18.45 18.66 40.45
CA GLN A 121 -17.76 18.51 41.71
C GLN A 121 -18.08 17.16 42.38
N ARG A 122 -19.36 16.78 42.47
CA ARG A 122 -19.78 15.50 43.04
C ARG A 122 -19.15 14.32 42.30
N ARG A 123 -19.05 14.39 40.97
CA ARG A 123 -18.44 13.31 40.17
C ARG A 123 -16.94 13.26 40.29
N GLN A 124 -16.27 14.41 40.35
CA GLN A 124 -14.84 14.51 40.68
C GLN A 124 -14.55 13.85 42.03
N GLU A 125 -15.35 14.13 43.05
CA GLU A 125 -15.19 13.57 44.39
C GLU A 125 -15.51 12.06 44.47
N SER A 126 -16.40 11.56 43.61
CA SER A 126 -16.81 10.13 43.58
C SER A 126 -16.01 9.25 42.62
N SER A 127 -15.17 9.83 41.76
CA SER A 127 -14.41 9.11 40.74
C SER A 127 -13.15 8.49 41.34
N THR A 128 -12.95 7.19 41.16
CA THR A 128 -11.64 6.54 41.39
C THR A 128 -10.68 6.74 40.22
N ASP A 129 -11.15 7.34 39.13
CA ASP A 129 -10.42 7.59 37.88
C ASP A 129 -9.64 8.91 38.00
N GLN A 130 -8.31 8.87 37.82
CA GLN A 130 -7.45 10.07 37.82
C GLN A 130 -7.72 11.01 36.62
N ASP A 131 -8.47 10.55 35.62
CA ASP A 131 -8.68 11.22 34.32
C ASP A 131 -10.09 11.83 34.15
N PHE A 132 -10.78 12.20 35.23
CA PHE A 132 -12.10 12.84 35.11
C PHE A 132 -12.01 14.19 34.37
N ASN A 133 -12.56 14.24 33.15
CA ASN A 133 -12.67 15.47 32.36
C ASN A 133 -14.12 16.02 32.41
N PRO A 134 -14.35 17.22 33.01
CA PRO A 134 -15.66 17.86 33.05
C PRO A 134 -16.30 18.07 31.67
N ARG A 135 -15.50 18.35 30.64
CA ARG A 135 -15.98 18.53 29.26
C ARG A 135 -16.63 17.27 28.72
N ASP A 136 -15.98 16.12 28.93
CA ASP A 136 -16.48 14.82 28.50
C ASP A 136 -17.77 14.42 29.22
N MET A 137 -17.89 14.79 30.50
CA MET A 137 -19.14 14.63 31.24
C MET A 137 -20.27 15.44 30.58
N LEU A 138 -20.03 16.74 30.32
CA LEU A 138 -21.02 17.64 29.72
C LEU A 138 -21.49 17.13 28.34
N LEU A 139 -20.58 16.60 27.52
CA LEU A 139 -20.90 16.05 26.20
C LEU A 139 -21.74 14.76 26.23
N LYS A 140 -21.64 13.99 27.32
CA LYS A 140 -22.37 12.72 27.52
C LYS A 140 -23.75 12.91 28.17
N LEU A 141 -24.12 14.12 28.60
CA LEU A 141 -25.42 14.38 29.20
C LEU A 141 -26.56 14.17 28.17
N HIS A 142 -27.62 13.48 28.60
CA HIS A 142 -28.81 13.21 27.81
C HIS A 142 -30.09 13.73 28.46
N ALA A 143 -31.18 13.81 27.69
CA ALA A 143 -32.50 14.22 28.20
C ALA A 143 -32.95 13.43 29.44
N GLN A 144 -32.51 12.17 29.59
CA GLN A 144 -32.80 11.36 30.77
C GLN A 144 -32.00 11.83 32.00
N ASP A 145 -30.74 12.22 31.83
CA ASP A 145 -29.93 12.87 32.88
C ASP A 145 -30.55 14.22 33.26
N PHE A 146 -31.01 15.01 32.29
CA PHE A 146 -31.73 16.26 32.56
C PHE A 146 -33.04 16.06 33.34
N SER A 147 -33.73 14.93 33.12
CA SER A 147 -34.92 14.59 33.89
C SER A 147 -34.59 14.22 35.34
N GLN A 148 -33.45 13.56 35.56
CA GLN A 148 -32.91 13.23 36.88
C GLN A 148 -32.33 14.46 37.60
N ILE A 149 -31.66 15.36 36.85
CA ILE A 149 -31.13 16.64 37.34
C ILE A 149 -32.27 17.66 37.57
N GLY A 150 -33.47 17.41 37.02
CA GLY A 150 -34.70 18.14 37.34
C GLY A 150 -34.97 19.37 36.49
N PHE A 151 -34.43 19.43 35.26
CA PHE A 151 -34.48 20.62 34.39
C PHE A 151 -35.42 20.52 33.19
N ASN A 152 -36.17 19.43 33.04
CA ASN A 152 -37.12 19.27 31.93
C ASN A 152 -38.14 20.41 31.79
N TRP A 153 -38.48 21.07 32.90
CA TRP A 153 -39.42 22.20 32.91
C TRP A 153 -38.85 23.49 32.32
N ILE A 154 -37.52 23.67 32.30
CA ILE A 154 -36.85 24.83 31.68
C ILE A 154 -37.15 24.84 30.18
N PHE A 155 -37.06 23.68 29.53
CA PHE A 155 -37.42 23.55 28.11
C PHE A 155 -38.88 23.86 27.84
N SER A 156 -39.80 23.50 28.76
CA SER A 156 -41.22 23.84 28.60
C SER A 156 -41.50 25.34 28.75
N ARG A 157 -40.70 26.07 29.57
CA ARG A 157 -40.92 27.49 29.88
C ARG A 157 -40.16 28.46 28.96
N PHE A 158 -39.01 28.03 28.44
CA PHE A 158 -38.10 28.85 27.61
C PHE A 158 -37.83 28.21 26.24
N ASN A 159 -38.80 27.44 25.71
CA ASN A 159 -38.67 26.74 24.43
C ASN A 159 -38.30 27.65 23.24
N ASN A 160 -38.63 28.95 23.33
CA ASN A 160 -38.30 29.94 22.31
C ASN A 160 -36.89 30.54 22.46
N GLU A 161 -36.28 30.44 23.65
CA GLU A 161 -34.96 31.02 23.96
C GLU A 161 -33.84 29.97 23.98
N PHE A 162 -34.17 28.72 24.31
CA PHE A 162 -33.28 27.56 24.23
C PHE A 162 -33.92 26.50 23.34
N SER A 163 -33.35 26.32 22.15
CA SER A 163 -33.84 25.34 21.19
C SER A 163 -33.56 23.89 21.62
N HIS A 164 -32.56 23.66 22.49
CA HIS A 164 -32.17 22.33 22.97
C HIS A 164 -31.26 22.30 24.20
N PHE A 165 -31.02 21.12 24.77
CA PHE A 165 -30.11 20.95 25.90
C PHE A 165 -28.66 21.37 25.61
N ALA A 166 -28.20 21.20 24.37
CA ALA A 166 -26.88 21.69 23.98
C ALA A 166 -26.79 23.23 24.08
N SER A 167 -27.86 23.96 23.69
CA SER A 167 -27.84 25.42 23.72
C SER A 167 -27.80 26.00 25.13
N ILE A 168 -28.43 25.34 26.12
CA ILE A 168 -28.35 25.79 27.51
C ILE A 168 -27.00 25.46 28.14
N ILE A 169 -26.40 24.31 27.80
CA ILE A 169 -25.03 23.98 28.25
C ILE A 169 -24.03 24.99 27.68
N GLN A 170 -24.09 25.28 26.38
CA GLN A 170 -23.22 26.27 25.74
C GLN A 170 -23.41 27.67 26.31
N ALA A 171 -24.66 28.10 26.53
CA ALA A 171 -24.94 29.39 27.15
C ALA A 171 -24.48 29.46 28.62
N SER A 172 -24.35 28.31 29.28
CA SER A 172 -23.89 28.24 30.67
C SER A 172 -22.38 28.12 30.79
N TYR A 173 -21.70 27.60 29.76
CA TYR A 173 -20.24 27.46 29.67
C TYR A 173 -19.73 28.04 28.35
N PRO A 174 -19.90 29.35 28.09
CA PRO A 174 -19.45 29.97 26.85
C PRO A 174 -17.95 29.77 26.61
N GLY A 175 -17.11 29.77 27.66
CA GLY A 175 -15.65 29.57 27.56
C GLY A 175 -15.18 28.13 27.29
N SER A 176 -16.08 27.14 27.18
CA SER A 176 -15.71 25.72 27.14
C SER A 176 -15.40 25.12 25.74
N ASP A 177 -15.43 25.94 24.67
CA ASP A 177 -15.44 25.54 23.25
C ASP A 177 -16.36 24.33 22.96
N LEU A 178 -17.42 24.14 23.75
CA LEU A 178 -18.39 23.09 23.53
C LEU A 178 -19.19 23.42 22.28
N ARG A 179 -19.15 22.53 21.28
CA ARG A 179 -19.89 22.73 20.03
C ARG A 179 -21.13 21.85 20.03
N SER A 180 -22.26 22.38 19.55
CA SER A 180 -23.56 21.71 19.69
C SER A 180 -23.61 20.34 18.98
N TRP A 181 -22.73 20.11 18.01
CA TRP A 181 -22.57 18.85 17.28
C TRP A 181 -21.66 17.82 17.99
N GLU A 182 -20.92 18.21 19.02
CA GLU A 182 -20.13 17.28 19.84
C GLU A 182 -21.00 16.47 20.80
N PHE A 183 -22.20 16.97 21.10
CA PHE A 183 -23.17 16.29 21.97
C PHE A 183 -23.74 15.03 21.32
N HIS A 184 -23.84 13.96 22.10
CA HIS A 184 -24.23 12.63 21.60
C HIS A 184 -25.67 12.55 21.05
N LYS A 185 -26.54 13.54 21.27
CA LYS A 185 -27.83 13.70 20.57
C LYS A 185 -28.09 15.16 20.17
N THR A 186 -27.79 15.49 18.92
CA THR A 186 -28.07 16.80 18.32
C THR A 186 -29.56 16.89 17.88
N PRO A 187 -30.25 18.02 18.11
CA PRO A 187 -31.72 18.13 18.01
C PRO A 187 -32.24 18.24 16.57
N SER A 188 -33.52 17.95 16.39
CA SER A 188 -34.21 18.11 15.12
C SER A 188 -34.46 19.58 14.79
N GLY A 189 -33.80 20.10 13.74
CA GLY A 189 -34.05 21.45 13.21
C GLY A 189 -32.91 22.44 13.42
N PHE A 190 -31.86 22.04 14.15
CA PHE A 190 -30.69 22.86 14.44
C PHE A 190 -29.70 23.03 13.28
N TYR A 191 -29.89 22.30 12.19
CA TYR A 191 -28.89 22.21 11.14
C TYR A 191 -29.16 23.23 10.02
N SER A 192 -28.24 24.18 9.84
CA SER A 192 -28.10 25.00 8.64
C SER A 192 -26.94 24.49 7.77
N GLU A 193 -26.92 24.84 6.49
CA GLU A 193 -25.88 24.44 5.54
C GLU A 193 -24.47 24.94 5.96
N GLY A 194 -24.38 26.19 6.43
CA GLY A 194 -23.11 26.74 6.96
C GLY A 194 -22.57 26.00 8.19
N LEU A 195 -23.47 25.41 8.99
CA LEU A 195 -23.07 24.59 10.13
C LEU A 195 -22.50 23.25 9.68
N LEU A 196 -23.00 22.65 8.60
CA LEU A 196 -22.49 21.38 8.07
C LEU A 196 -21.03 21.49 7.64
N ILE A 197 -20.68 22.53 6.89
CA ILE A 197 -19.31 22.80 6.45
C ILE A 197 -18.39 22.96 7.66
N THR A 198 -18.79 23.80 8.62
CA THR A 198 -18.01 24.05 9.84
C THR A 198 -17.80 22.78 10.67
N THR A 199 -18.84 21.95 10.80
CA THR A 199 -18.77 20.68 11.53
C THR A 199 -17.90 19.65 10.81
N ILE A 200 -17.96 19.58 9.47
CA ILE A 200 -17.08 18.69 8.69
C ILE A 200 -15.62 19.12 8.87
N ARG A 201 -15.33 20.43 8.76
CA ARG A 201 -14.00 20.99 8.99
C ARG A 201 -13.46 20.65 10.37
N TRP A 202 -14.22 20.98 11.42
CA TRP A 202 -13.85 20.61 12.79
C TRP A 202 -13.59 19.11 12.95
N PHE A 203 -14.44 18.26 12.38
CA PHE A 203 -14.31 16.82 12.55
C PHE A 203 -13.00 16.28 11.95
N TYR A 204 -12.63 16.73 10.74
CA TYR A 204 -11.43 16.26 10.07
C TYR A 204 -10.17 16.98 10.56
N GLU A 205 -10.22 18.30 10.70
CA GLU A 205 -9.05 19.13 11.01
C GLU A 205 -8.72 19.10 12.50
N THR A 206 -9.72 19.23 13.37
CA THR A 206 -9.51 19.36 14.81
C THR A 206 -9.64 18.02 15.52
N TYR A 207 -10.73 17.28 15.29
CA TYR A 207 -10.99 16.05 16.04
C TYR A 207 -10.13 14.88 15.58
N LEU A 208 -9.93 14.71 14.28
CA LEU A 208 -9.01 13.71 13.73
C LEU A 208 -7.58 14.20 13.60
N ASN A 209 -7.33 15.48 13.89
CA ASN A 209 -6.03 16.13 13.79
C ASN A 209 -5.37 15.90 12.42
N LEU A 210 -6.14 16.02 11.33
CA LEU A 210 -5.60 15.89 9.98
C LEU A 210 -4.92 17.21 9.58
N ASP A 211 -3.62 17.14 9.35
CA ASP A 211 -2.82 18.29 8.94
C ASP A 211 -3.08 18.66 7.47
N LYS A 212 -3.54 19.89 7.25
CA LYS A 212 -3.78 20.45 5.91
C LYS A 212 -2.49 20.84 5.18
N THR A 213 -1.40 21.04 5.90
CA THR A 213 -0.10 21.41 5.31
C THR A 213 0.54 20.25 4.54
N GLU A 214 0.03 19.03 4.73
CA GLU A 214 0.40 17.83 3.98
C GLU A 214 -0.78 17.31 3.13
N PRO A 215 -1.02 17.88 1.92
CA PRO A 215 -2.24 17.64 1.14
C PRO A 215 -2.53 16.16 0.83
N ASN A 216 -1.49 15.35 0.63
CA ASN A 216 -1.62 13.93 0.33
C ASN A 216 -2.11 13.14 1.55
N LEU A 217 -1.54 13.42 2.73
CA LEU A 217 -1.92 12.76 3.98
C LEU A 217 -3.30 13.24 4.46
N PHE A 218 -3.59 14.52 4.29
CA PHE A 218 -4.93 15.07 4.48
C PHE A 218 -5.96 14.35 3.62
N ARG A 219 -5.73 14.28 2.30
CA ARG A 219 -6.59 13.58 1.35
C ARG A 219 -6.83 12.13 1.77
N GLU A 220 -5.78 11.39 2.09
CA GLU A 220 -5.89 9.98 2.49
C GLU A 220 -6.70 9.83 3.79
N GLY A 221 -6.49 10.72 4.76
CA GLY A 221 -7.25 10.81 5.99
C GLY A 221 -8.75 10.98 5.74
N LEU A 222 -9.14 11.91 4.86
CA LEU A 222 -10.55 12.14 4.49
C LEU A 222 -11.21 10.87 3.92
N LEU A 223 -10.48 10.15 3.06
CA LEU A 223 -10.99 8.96 2.38
C LEU A 223 -11.19 7.77 3.33
N LYS A 224 -10.28 7.58 4.30
CA LYS A 224 -10.29 6.45 5.26
C LYS A 224 -11.40 6.51 6.31
N VAL A 225 -11.97 7.68 6.60
CA VAL A 225 -13.01 7.82 7.62
C VAL A 225 -14.26 7.01 7.28
N ARG A 226 -14.69 6.17 8.22
CA ARG A 226 -15.94 5.39 8.09
C ARG A 226 -17.16 6.21 8.49
N ILE A 227 -18.30 5.92 7.86
CA ILE A 227 -19.58 6.58 8.15
C ILE A 227 -20.01 6.45 9.63
N ASN A 228 -19.59 5.38 10.31
CA ASN A 228 -19.92 5.17 11.72
C ASN A 228 -19.26 6.19 12.65
N SER A 229 -18.06 6.67 12.30
CA SER A 229 -17.38 7.72 13.06
C SER A 229 -18.17 9.02 13.03
N LEU A 230 -18.84 9.32 11.90
CA LEU A 230 -19.70 10.49 11.73
C LEU A 230 -21.04 10.38 12.48
N ASN A 231 -21.52 9.16 12.75
CA ASN A 231 -22.78 8.96 13.47
C ASN A 231 -22.68 9.42 14.93
N ARG A 232 -21.51 9.23 15.57
CA ARG A 232 -21.27 9.61 16.96
C ARG A 232 -21.50 11.11 17.22
N PHE A 233 -21.26 11.93 16.20
CA PHE A 233 -21.34 13.39 16.26
C PHE A 233 -22.58 13.94 15.52
N GLY A 234 -23.55 13.09 15.17
CA GLY A 234 -24.76 13.51 14.44
C GLY A 234 -24.53 13.97 12.99
N ILE A 235 -23.28 13.97 12.50
CA ILE A 235 -22.90 14.53 11.18
C ILE A 235 -23.61 13.81 10.03
N ARG A 236 -23.83 12.49 10.13
CA ARG A 236 -24.62 11.76 9.11
C ARG A 236 -26.04 12.32 8.96
N SER A 237 -26.65 12.72 10.06
CA SER A 237 -27.99 13.33 10.05
C SER A 237 -27.96 14.70 9.37
N MET A 238 -26.89 15.47 9.60
CA MET A 238 -26.65 16.76 8.95
C MET A 238 -26.53 16.60 7.43
N ILE A 239 -25.67 15.69 6.98
CA ILE A 239 -25.45 15.36 5.56
C ILE A 239 -26.79 15.03 4.89
N LYS A 240 -27.59 14.16 5.49
CA LYS A 240 -28.89 13.76 4.93
C LYS A 240 -29.89 14.91 4.84
N LYS A 241 -29.92 15.81 5.85
CA LYS A 241 -30.84 16.95 5.88
C LYS A 241 -30.44 18.06 4.91
N ALA A 242 -29.16 18.24 4.67
CA ALA A 242 -28.64 19.16 3.65
C ALA A 242 -28.85 18.64 2.21
N GLY A 243 -29.55 17.52 2.03
CA GLY A 243 -29.89 16.98 0.70
C GLY A 243 -28.84 16.05 0.11
N TYR A 244 -27.69 15.86 0.77
CA TYR A 244 -26.66 14.94 0.29
C TYR A 244 -27.10 13.48 0.46
N ARG A 245 -26.96 12.73 -0.64
CA ARG A 245 -27.20 11.28 -0.65
C ARG A 245 -26.07 10.50 0.04
N TYR A 246 -24.82 10.98 -0.08
CA TYR A 246 -23.62 10.33 0.43
C TYR A 246 -22.73 11.33 1.17
N ARG A 247 -21.87 10.83 2.07
CA ARG A 247 -20.89 11.68 2.77
C ARG A 247 -19.89 12.32 1.82
N SER A 248 -19.58 11.65 0.71
CA SER A 248 -18.64 12.11 -0.31
C SER A 248 -19.01 13.50 -0.80
N GLY A 249 -20.27 13.71 -1.18
CA GLY A 249 -20.75 15.02 -1.65
C GLY A 249 -20.51 16.14 -0.64
N ALA A 250 -20.90 15.92 0.62
CA ALA A 250 -20.70 16.93 1.65
C ALA A 250 -19.21 17.23 1.94
N VAL A 251 -18.33 16.22 1.85
CA VAL A 251 -16.88 16.41 2.02
C VAL A 251 -16.28 17.12 0.82
N ILE A 252 -16.69 16.76 -0.40
CA ILE A 252 -16.22 17.39 -1.65
C ILE A 252 -16.58 18.88 -1.66
N ASP A 253 -17.81 19.22 -1.30
CA ASP A 253 -18.26 20.62 -1.25
C ASP A 253 -17.57 21.42 -0.13
N THR A 254 -17.09 20.75 0.92
CA THR A 254 -16.32 21.39 2.00
C THR A 254 -14.87 21.69 1.59
N TYR A 255 -14.30 20.86 0.71
CA TYR A 255 -12.90 20.92 0.26
C TYR A 255 -12.79 20.86 -1.29
N PRO A 256 -13.35 21.84 -2.02
CA PRO A 256 -13.36 21.85 -3.49
C PRO A 256 -11.94 21.88 -4.08
N GLU A 257 -10.98 22.48 -3.38
CA GLU A 257 -9.58 22.59 -3.79
C GLU A 257 -8.88 21.24 -3.97
N LEU A 258 -9.35 20.19 -3.27
CA LEU A 258 -8.75 18.87 -3.32
C LEU A 258 -9.18 18.07 -4.56
N LYS A 259 -10.13 18.55 -5.37
CA LYS A 259 -10.64 17.85 -6.57
C LYS A 259 -10.95 16.37 -6.28
N LEU A 260 -11.58 16.13 -5.14
CA LEU A 260 -11.96 14.80 -4.68
C LEU A 260 -13.09 14.26 -5.55
N GLN A 261 -12.99 13.00 -5.95
CA GLN A 261 -14.06 12.34 -6.69
C GLN A 261 -14.96 11.52 -5.77
N PRO A 262 -16.29 11.51 -6.01
CA PRO A 262 -17.23 10.79 -5.15
C PRO A 262 -16.93 9.29 -4.99
N TRP A 263 -16.37 8.65 -6.03
CA TRP A 263 -16.04 7.23 -6.06
C TRP A 263 -14.74 6.86 -5.33
N GLU A 264 -13.90 7.83 -4.97
CA GLU A 264 -12.72 7.56 -4.12
C GLU A 264 -13.12 7.18 -2.69
N PHE A 265 -14.31 7.62 -2.26
CA PHE A 265 -14.85 7.29 -0.95
C PHE A 265 -15.50 5.91 -0.95
N LEU A 266 -15.21 5.12 0.08
CA LEU A 266 -15.93 3.87 0.32
C LEU A 266 -17.43 4.14 0.50
N HIS A 267 -18.26 3.53 -0.36
CA HIS A 267 -19.70 3.77 -0.46
C HIS A 267 -20.09 5.24 -0.80
N GLY A 268 -19.22 5.96 -1.50
CA GLY A 268 -19.47 7.35 -1.92
C GLY A 268 -20.40 7.51 -3.12
N VAL A 269 -20.69 6.41 -3.84
CA VAL A 269 -21.57 6.40 -5.02
C VAL A 269 -22.40 5.12 -5.10
N ARG A 270 -23.44 5.16 -5.94
CA ARG A 270 -24.20 3.97 -6.34
C ARG A 270 -23.63 3.41 -7.63
N TRP A 271 -23.28 2.12 -7.64
CA TRP A 271 -22.79 1.43 -8.84
C TRP A 271 -23.88 0.71 -9.65
N SER A 272 -25.16 0.94 -9.35
CA SER A 272 -26.30 0.23 -9.95
C SER A 272 -27.36 1.16 -10.52
N GLY A 273 -28.04 0.70 -11.57
CA GLY A 273 -29.02 1.48 -12.34
C GLY A 273 -28.35 2.45 -13.33
N LYS A 274 -29.16 3.18 -14.11
CA LYS A 274 -28.69 4.12 -15.16
C LYS A 274 -27.72 5.19 -14.63
N GLU A 275 -27.98 5.73 -13.43
CA GLU A 275 -27.10 6.69 -12.76
C GLU A 275 -25.74 6.05 -12.41
N GLY A 276 -25.76 4.79 -11.99
CA GLY A 276 -24.55 4.02 -11.69
C GLY A 276 -23.73 3.69 -12.93
N GLU A 277 -24.38 3.36 -14.05
CA GLU A 277 -23.71 3.13 -15.34
C GLU A 277 -22.89 4.34 -15.79
N ASN A 278 -23.49 5.54 -15.75
CA ASN A 278 -22.77 6.77 -16.09
C ASN A 278 -21.60 7.03 -15.10
N THR A 279 -21.83 6.80 -13.81
CA THR A 279 -20.79 6.94 -12.77
C THR A 279 -19.63 5.99 -13.01
N ILE A 280 -19.89 4.77 -13.48
CA ILE A 280 -18.85 3.79 -13.83
C ILE A 280 -17.98 4.30 -14.98
N LYS A 281 -18.59 4.78 -16.06
CA LYS A 281 -17.85 5.31 -17.21
C LYS A 281 -16.94 6.47 -16.76
N GLN A 282 -17.48 7.42 -16.00
CA GLN A 282 -16.72 8.55 -15.48
C GLN A 282 -15.59 8.12 -14.54
N ALA A 283 -15.85 7.20 -13.60
CA ALA A 283 -14.84 6.74 -12.65
C ALA A 283 -13.68 5.98 -13.31
N VAL A 284 -13.99 5.17 -14.33
CA VAL A 284 -12.98 4.41 -15.08
C VAL A 284 -12.15 5.33 -15.99
N LYS A 285 -12.79 6.27 -16.70
CA LYS A 285 -12.08 7.29 -17.50
C LYS A 285 -11.19 8.16 -16.62
N TRP A 286 -11.69 8.63 -15.48
CA TRP A 286 -10.88 9.34 -14.49
C TRP A 286 -9.66 8.54 -14.02
N LEU A 287 -9.83 7.23 -13.75
CA LEU A 287 -8.70 6.38 -13.35
C LEU A 287 -7.64 6.32 -14.46
N ILE A 288 -8.05 6.11 -15.70
CA ILE A 288 -7.13 5.88 -16.83
C ILE A 288 -6.50 7.18 -17.29
N GLU A 289 -7.31 8.20 -17.54
CA GLU A 289 -6.90 9.45 -18.17
C GLU A 289 -6.26 10.40 -17.16
N GLU A 290 -6.92 10.66 -16.02
CA GLU A 290 -6.43 11.64 -15.06
C GLU A 290 -5.44 11.06 -14.06
N ARG A 291 -5.71 9.86 -13.53
CA ARG A 291 -4.87 9.29 -12.45
C ARG A 291 -3.67 8.52 -12.97
N LEU A 292 -3.80 7.82 -14.09
CA LEU A 292 -2.69 7.08 -14.72
C LEU A 292 -2.02 7.85 -15.86
N GLY A 293 -2.64 8.93 -16.35
CA GLY A 293 -2.09 9.73 -17.45
C GLY A 293 -2.08 9.01 -18.79
N ILE A 294 -2.97 8.03 -18.99
CA ILE A 294 -3.08 7.24 -20.22
C ILE A 294 -4.11 7.93 -21.13
N SER A 295 -3.64 8.56 -22.21
CA SER A 295 -4.50 9.32 -23.12
C SER A 295 -5.12 8.38 -24.18
N PRO A 296 -6.44 8.49 -24.47
CA PRO A 296 -7.09 7.72 -25.54
C PRO A 296 -6.51 7.98 -26.94
N GLU A 297 -5.85 9.13 -27.11
CA GLU A 297 -5.16 9.54 -28.34
C GLU A 297 -3.77 8.89 -28.51
N ASP A 298 -3.26 8.23 -27.46
CA ASP A 298 -1.96 7.56 -27.50
C ASP A 298 -1.97 6.41 -28.54
N PRO A 299 -0.95 6.32 -29.42
CA PRO A 299 -0.86 5.21 -30.38
C PRO A 299 -0.81 3.82 -29.72
N ASP A 300 -0.29 3.75 -28.49
CA ASP A 300 -0.16 2.54 -27.67
C ASP A 300 -1.24 2.42 -26.58
N PHE A 301 -2.34 3.20 -26.67
CA PHE A 301 -3.41 3.21 -25.67
C PHE A 301 -3.90 1.82 -25.28
N LYS A 302 -4.14 0.95 -26.27
CA LYS A 302 -4.59 -0.44 -26.03
C LYS A 302 -3.57 -1.27 -25.24
N ASP A 303 -2.28 -1.09 -25.49
CA ASP A 303 -1.23 -1.81 -24.77
C ASP A 303 -1.07 -1.27 -23.35
N LYS A 304 -1.18 0.04 -23.15
CA LYS A 304 -1.22 0.65 -21.81
C LYS A 304 -2.42 0.16 -20.99
N LEU A 305 -3.60 0.00 -21.61
CA LEU A 305 -4.79 -0.54 -20.94
C LEU A 305 -4.59 -1.98 -20.43
N ARG A 306 -3.75 -2.80 -21.08
CA ARG A 306 -3.43 -4.17 -20.63
C ARG A 306 -2.66 -4.19 -19.30
N LEU A 307 -1.96 -3.11 -18.97
CA LEU A 307 -1.21 -2.96 -17.72
C LEU A 307 -2.12 -2.55 -16.55
N VAL A 308 -3.36 -2.12 -16.82
CA VAL A 308 -4.32 -1.72 -15.78
C VAL A 308 -4.91 -2.96 -15.12
N THR A 309 -4.60 -3.16 -13.84
CA THR A 309 -5.01 -4.36 -13.10
C THR A 309 -6.15 -4.08 -12.11
N ALA A 310 -6.75 -5.14 -11.57
CA ALA A 310 -7.66 -5.03 -10.42
C ALA A 310 -7.01 -4.35 -9.20
N ARG A 311 -5.69 -4.45 -9.03
CA ARG A 311 -4.95 -3.76 -7.96
C ARG A 311 -4.95 -2.24 -8.19
N THR A 312 -4.78 -1.82 -9.44
CA THR A 312 -4.84 -0.40 -9.86
C THR A 312 -6.20 0.21 -9.49
N PHE A 313 -7.29 -0.50 -9.77
CA PHE A 313 -8.65 -0.10 -9.35
C PHE A 313 -8.78 0.00 -7.82
N SER A 314 -8.23 -0.97 -7.08
CA SER A 314 -8.31 -0.99 -5.62
C SER A 314 -7.58 0.19 -4.98
N GLN A 315 -6.36 0.49 -5.46
CA GLN A 315 -5.57 1.64 -5.01
C GLN A 315 -6.26 2.98 -5.33
N ALA A 316 -7.14 2.99 -6.33
CA ALA A 316 -7.96 4.14 -6.69
C ALA A 316 -9.30 4.24 -5.97
N GLY A 317 -9.59 3.35 -5.02
CA GLY A 317 -10.87 3.33 -4.30
C GLY A 317 -12.02 2.69 -5.09
N LEU A 318 -11.77 2.16 -6.30
CA LEU A 318 -12.76 1.56 -7.19
C LEU A 318 -12.99 0.06 -6.94
N PHE A 319 -12.46 -0.50 -5.85
CA PHE A 319 -12.73 -1.89 -5.50
C PHE A 319 -14.23 -2.22 -5.34
N PRO A 320 -15.09 -1.33 -4.78
CA PRO A 320 -16.53 -1.60 -4.69
C PRO A 320 -17.22 -1.74 -6.06
N LEU A 321 -16.72 -1.06 -7.09
CA LEU A 321 -17.19 -1.21 -8.48
C LEU A 321 -16.94 -2.65 -8.97
N LEU A 322 -15.77 -3.23 -8.65
CA LEU A 322 -15.42 -4.60 -9.04
C LEU A 322 -16.28 -5.67 -8.34
N ASN A 323 -16.96 -5.31 -7.25
CA ASN A 323 -17.90 -6.19 -6.55
C ASN A 323 -19.36 -5.94 -6.95
N ALA A 324 -19.62 -4.95 -7.82
CA ALA A 324 -20.97 -4.69 -8.31
C ALA A 324 -21.44 -5.90 -9.15
N PRO A 325 -22.73 -6.30 -9.07
CA PRO A 325 -23.24 -7.45 -9.81
C PRO A 325 -22.97 -7.39 -11.32
N SER A 326 -22.96 -6.17 -11.88
CA SER A 326 -22.77 -5.90 -13.31
C SER A 326 -21.30 -6.00 -13.77
N PHE A 327 -20.32 -5.78 -12.88
CA PHE A 327 -18.92 -5.61 -13.25
C PHE A 327 -17.99 -6.34 -12.29
N LYS A 328 -18.11 -7.68 -12.25
CA LYS A 328 -17.22 -8.58 -11.48
C LYS A 328 -15.76 -8.63 -11.99
N SER A 329 -15.37 -7.71 -12.88
CA SER A 329 -14.08 -7.69 -13.56
C SER A 329 -13.69 -6.28 -13.99
N HIS A 330 -12.43 -5.90 -13.73
CA HIS A 330 -11.86 -4.62 -14.15
C HIS A 330 -11.85 -4.50 -15.68
N ILE A 331 -11.54 -5.58 -16.40
CA ILE A 331 -11.58 -5.61 -17.86
C ILE A 331 -12.98 -5.28 -18.38
N LYS A 332 -14.03 -5.86 -17.79
CA LYS A 332 -15.42 -5.56 -18.18
C LYS A 332 -15.77 -4.10 -17.91
N ALA A 333 -15.25 -3.52 -16.83
CA ALA A 333 -15.45 -2.11 -16.53
C ALA A 333 -14.74 -1.19 -17.54
N ILE A 334 -13.52 -1.55 -17.98
CA ILE A 334 -12.78 -0.81 -19.01
C ILE A 334 -13.51 -0.88 -20.36
N ILE A 335 -13.88 -2.09 -20.80
CA ILE A 335 -14.64 -2.29 -22.06
C ILE A 335 -15.93 -1.47 -22.05
N PHE A 336 -16.63 -1.44 -20.93
CA PHE A 336 -17.86 -0.67 -20.79
C PHE A 336 -17.62 0.85 -20.79
N ALA A 337 -16.52 1.32 -20.20
CA ALA A 337 -16.18 2.73 -20.19
C ALA A 337 -15.77 3.27 -21.56
N TYR A 338 -15.19 2.41 -22.40
CA TYR A 338 -14.71 2.72 -23.75
C TYR A 338 -15.45 1.89 -24.81
N GLU A 339 -16.79 1.82 -24.71
CA GLU A 339 -17.62 1.07 -25.65
C GLU A 339 -17.47 1.58 -27.09
N GLU A 340 -17.18 2.87 -27.25
CA GLU A 340 -16.94 3.56 -28.51
C GLU A 340 -15.70 3.04 -29.26
N LEU A 341 -14.75 2.45 -28.54
CA LEU A 341 -13.52 1.89 -29.11
C LEU A 341 -13.70 0.44 -29.59
N GLY A 342 -14.89 -0.14 -29.40
CA GLY A 342 -15.18 -1.51 -29.79
C GLY A 342 -14.29 -2.54 -29.11
N LEU A 343 -13.80 -2.24 -27.90
CA LEU A 343 -12.92 -3.14 -27.16
C LEU A 343 -13.64 -4.44 -26.81
N THR A 344 -12.94 -5.54 -26.97
CA THR A 344 -13.41 -6.89 -26.67
C THR A 344 -12.61 -7.48 -25.53
N ILE A 345 -13.11 -8.55 -24.90
CA ILE A 345 -12.33 -9.28 -23.90
C ILE A 345 -11.02 -9.81 -24.51
N ASP A 346 -10.99 -10.10 -25.81
CA ASP A 346 -9.81 -10.58 -26.53
C ASP A 346 -8.71 -9.53 -26.65
N ASP A 347 -9.04 -8.23 -26.69
CA ASP A 347 -8.06 -7.15 -26.62
C ASP A 347 -7.26 -7.20 -25.29
N PHE A 348 -7.87 -7.74 -24.23
CA PHE A 348 -7.29 -7.94 -22.90
C PHE A 348 -6.93 -9.41 -22.62
N ALA A 349 -7.24 -10.33 -23.52
CA ALA A 349 -7.00 -11.74 -23.32
C ALA A 349 -5.49 -12.03 -23.41
N ARG A 350 -5.05 -13.01 -22.62
CA ARG A 350 -3.94 -13.86 -23.05
C ARG A 350 -4.40 -14.49 -24.37
N VAL A 351 -3.94 -13.91 -25.47
CA VAL A 351 -3.85 -14.43 -26.85
C VAL A 351 -4.79 -15.61 -27.15
N PRO A 352 -5.76 -15.49 -28.08
CA PRO A 352 -6.83 -16.47 -28.33
C PRO A 352 -6.38 -17.94 -28.26
N ALA A 353 -7.23 -18.84 -27.76
CA ALA A 353 -6.94 -20.27 -27.77
C ALA A 353 -6.59 -20.73 -29.19
N GLY A 354 -5.50 -21.48 -29.34
CA GLY A 354 -4.93 -21.83 -30.66
C GLY A 354 -3.91 -20.84 -31.22
N THR A 355 -3.71 -19.65 -30.65
CA THR A 355 -2.74 -18.67 -31.21
C THR A 355 -1.30 -19.20 -31.23
N TRP A 356 -0.98 -20.08 -30.30
CA TRP A 356 0.36 -20.68 -30.18
C TRP A 356 0.41 -22.10 -30.77
N GLU A 357 -0.59 -22.53 -31.51
CA GLU A 357 -0.64 -23.89 -32.09
C GLU A 357 -0.08 -23.89 -33.52
N GLY A 358 0.60 -24.99 -33.86
CA GLY A 358 1.21 -25.20 -35.18
C GLY A 358 2.36 -24.24 -35.52
N ASP A 359 2.84 -24.34 -36.77
CA ASP A 359 4.00 -23.58 -37.26
C ASP A 359 3.76 -22.07 -37.26
N ALA A 360 2.51 -21.65 -37.53
CA ALA A 360 2.12 -20.24 -37.46
C ALA A 360 2.22 -19.69 -36.04
N GLY A 361 1.81 -20.47 -35.03
CA GLY A 361 1.95 -20.13 -33.62
C GLY A 361 3.40 -20.06 -33.18
N LEU A 362 4.26 -20.98 -33.65
CA LEU A 362 5.69 -20.95 -33.37
C LEU A 362 6.37 -19.71 -33.98
N LYS A 363 6.08 -19.35 -35.23
CA LYS A 363 6.63 -18.13 -35.86
C LYS A 363 6.23 -16.88 -35.08
N LYS A 364 4.96 -16.78 -34.69
CA LYS A 364 4.47 -15.66 -33.87
C LYS A 364 5.12 -15.64 -32.49
N ALA A 365 5.39 -16.80 -31.90
CA ALA A 365 6.08 -16.88 -30.60
C ALA A 365 7.52 -16.39 -30.69
N ILE A 366 8.23 -16.76 -31.76
CA ILE A 366 9.57 -16.27 -32.07
C ILE A 366 9.56 -14.74 -32.21
N GLU A 367 8.63 -14.18 -32.97
CA GLU A 367 8.51 -12.74 -33.18
C GLU A 367 8.26 -11.98 -31.87
N VAL A 368 7.29 -12.42 -31.07
CA VAL A 368 6.93 -11.77 -29.79
C VAL A 368 8.07 -11.84 -28.77
N ILE A 369 8.74 -12.99 -28.67
CA ILE A 369 9.88 -13.13 -27.74
C ILE A 369 11.10 -12.37 -28.25
N ARG A 370 11.36 -12.35 -29.57
CA ARG A 370 12.41 -11.54 -30.18
C ARG A 370 12.19 -10.06 -29.91
N HIS A 371 10.98 -9.55 -30.14
CA HIS A 371 10.62 -8.16 -29.83
C HIS A 371 10.92 -7.79 -28.38
N ARG A 372 10.54 -8.67 -27.43
CA ARG A 372 10.85 -8.46 -26.00
C ARG A 372 12.36 -8.35 -25.77
N ILE A 373 13.16 -9.24 -26.36
CA ILE A 373 14.63 -9.25 -26.18
C ILE A 373 15.27 -8.01 -26.81
N GLU A 374 14.97 -7.74 -28.08
CA GLU A 374 15.66 -6.72 -28.86
C GLU A 374 15.18 -5.30 -28.52
N ILE A 375 13.86 -5.11 -28.34
CA ILE A 375 13.25 -3.79 -28.18
C ILE A 375 13.01 -3.46 -26.72
N GLU A 376 12.28 -4.31 -25.99
CA GLU A 376 11.85 -3.99 -24.62
C GLU A 376 12.97 -4.17 -23.58
N LEU A 377 13.88 -5.14 -23.79
CA LEU A 377 15.08 -5.33 -22.96
C LEU A 377 16.32 -4.63 -23.53
N GLY A 378 16.23 -4.10 -24.77
CA GLY A 378 17.31 -3.37 -25.42
C GLY A 378 18.54 -4.22 -25.76
N ILE A 379 18.39 -5.54 -25.94
CA ILE A 379 19.49 -6.45 -26.26
C ILE A 379 19.55 -6.63 -27.78
N SER A 380 20.23 -5.70 -28.46
CA SER A 380 20.33 -5.69 -29.92
C SER A 380 21.35 -6.73 -30.44
N PRO A 381 21.04 -7.50 -31.50
CA PRO A 381 22.01 -8.39 -32.15
C PRO A 381 23.25 -7.68 -32.73
N ASN A 382 23.16 -6.38 -32.98
CA ASN A 382 24.27 -5.56 -33.48
C ASN A 382 25.20 -5.06 -32.36
N ASP A 383 24.87 -5.36 -31.11
CA ASP A 383 25.68 -4.98 -29.95
C ASP A 383 26.91 -5.89 -29.82
N PRO A 384 28.14 -5.35 -29.70
CA PRO A 384 29.34 -6.15 -29.43
C PRO A 384 29.22 -7.05 -28.18
N GLU A 385 28.40 -6.65 -27.20
CA GLU A 385 28.15 -7.40 -25.97
C GLU A 385 26.92 -8.32 -26.06
N PHE A 386 26.32 -8.49 -27.24
CA PHE A 386 25.06 -9.22 -27.41
C PHE A 386 25.10 -10.62 -26.79
N ALA A 387 26.12 -11.42 -27.08
CA ALA A 387 26.24 -12.78 -26.55
C ALA A 387 26.35 -12.79 -25.01
N THR A 388 27.06 -11.82 -24.43
CA THR A 388 27.18 -11.67 -22.96
C THR A 388 25.83 -11.30 -22.34
N LYS A 389 25.10 -10.36 -22.96
CA LYS A 389 23.77 -9.93 -22.49
C LYS A 389 22.73 -11.04 -22.60
N ILE A 390 22.80 -11.86 -23.66
CA ILE A 390 21.96 -13.06 -23.82
C ILE A 390 22.26 -14.10 -22.73
N ARG A 391 23.54 -14.33 -22.39
CA ARG A 391 23.92 -15.24 -21.31
C ARG A 391 23.46 -14.78 -19.92
N ALA A 392 23.35 -13.47 -19.72
CA ALA A 392 22.86 -12.88 -18.48
C ALA A 392 21.32 -12.91 -18.33
N LEU A 393 20.59 -13.33 -19.37
CA LEU A 393 19.13 -13.29 -19.41
C LEU A 393 18.52 -14.29 -18.43
N LYS A 394 17.57 -13.85 -17.61
CA LYS A 394 16.92 -14.65 -16.57
C LYS A 394 15.55 -15.11 -17.01
N ARG A 395 15.09 -16.22 -16.42
CA ARG A 395 13.74 -16.77 -16.67
C ARG A 395 12.65 -15.73 -16.39
N SER A 396 12.84 -14.90 -15.37
CA SER A 396 11.94 -13.80 -15.00
C SER A 396 11.69 -12.81 -16.13
N ASP A 397 12.67 -12.61 -17.02
CA ASP A 397 12.63 -11.57 -18.04
C ASP A 397 11.63 -11.89 -19.15
N LEU A 398 11.28 -13.18 -19.29
CA LEU A 398 10.27 -13.72 -20.22
C LEU A 398 8.95 -14.13 -19.53
N LEU A 399 8.79 -13.89 -18.22
CA LEU A 399 7.57 -14.22 -17.47
C LEU A 399 6.53 -13.08 -17.42
N GLN A 400 6.65 -12.10 -18.34
CA GLN A 400 5.72 -10.97 -18.46
C GLN A 400 4.44 -11.32 -19.25
N SER A 401 3.43 -10.46 -19.17
CA SER A 401 2.22 -10.57 -19.99
C SER A 401 2.57 -10.51 -21.48
N GLY A 402 2.15 -11.52 -22.25
CA GLY A 402 2.45 -11.65 -23.68
C GLY A 402 3.44 -12.77 -24.01
N THR A 403 4.62 -12.78 -23.38
CA THR A 403 5.68 -13.78 -23.61
C THR A 403 5.58 -15.02 -22.72
N ASN A 404 4.94 -14.92 -21.55
CA ASN A 404 4.82 -16.04 -20.60
C ASN A 404 4.14 -17.28 -21.21
N THR A 405 3.02 -17.09 -21.91
CA THR A 405 2.27 -18.20 -22.52
C THR A 405 3.07 -18.96 -23.59
N PRO A 406 3.65 -18.32 -24.62
CA PRO A 406 4.47 -19.01 -25.60
C PRO A 406 5.75 -19.58 -24.96
N PHE A 407 6.40 -18.84 -24.05
CA PHE A 407 7.58 -19.32 -23.33
C PHE A 407 7.31 -20.62 -22.58
N THR A 408 6.20 -20.70 -21.86
CA THR A 408 5.83 -21.90 -21.07
C THR A 408 5.30 -23.04 -21.93
N LYS A 409 4.43 -22.77 -22.90
CA LYS A 409 3.77 -23.82 -23.71
C LYS A 409 4.64 -24.38 -24.83
N LEU A 410 5.36 -23.53 -25.57
CA LEU A 410 6.13 -23.96 -26.74
C LEU A 410 7.56 -24.33 -26.40
N PHE A 411 8.15 -23.60 -25.46
CA PHE A 411 9.55 -23.79 -25.08
C PHE A 411 9.72 -24.50 -23.74
N ASN A 412 8.66 -25.01 -23.12
CA ASN A 412 8.65 -25.64 -21.79
C ASN A 412 9.34 -24.78 -20.72
N ALA A 413 9.25 -23.46 -20.88
CA ALA A 413 9.92 -22.45 -20.08
C ALA A 413 11.45 -22.66 -19.98
N SER A 414 12.05 -23.14 -21.06
CA SER A 414 13.48 -23.31 -21.23
C SER A 414 14.07 -22.13 -22.00
N LEU A 415 14.93 -21.34 -21.34
CA LEU A 415 15.62 -20.24 -21.99
C LEU A 415 16.52 -20.72 -23.13
N ILE A 416 17.23 -21.84 -22.94
CA ILE A 416 18.11 -22.35 -23.98
C ILE A 416 17.35 -22.73 -25.25
N LYS A 417 16.16 -23.32 -25.12
CA LYS A 417 15.30 -23.64 -26.27
C LYS A 417 14.86 -22.38 -27.00
N VAL A 418 14.50 -21.33 -26.26
CA VAL A 418 14.15 -20.03 -26.85
C VAL A 418 15.35 -19.46 -27.61
N ILE A 419 16.49 -19.31 -26.95
CA ILE A 419 17.65 -18.65 -27.54
C ILE A 419 18.17 -19.41 -28.76
N ASN A 420 18.32 -20.73 -28.69
CA ASN A 420 18.79 -21.53 -29.83
C ASN A 420 17.77 -21.56 -30.98
N THR A 421 16.49 -21.30 -30.71
CA THR A 421 15.48 -21.15 -31.78
C THR A 421 15.54 -19.76 -32.44
N ILE A 422 15.72 -18.70 -31.67
CA ILE A 422 15.68 -17.32 -32.17
C ILE A 422 17.03 -16.90 -32.78
N TYR A 423 18.14 -17.32 -32.14
CA TYR A 423 19.52 -16.97 -32.45
C TYR A 423 20.38 -18.25 -32.57
N PRO A 424 20.14 -19.10 -33.58
CA PRO A 424 20.84 -20.39 -33.71
C PRO A 424 22.35 -20.25 -33.89
N TYR A 425 22.82 -19.12 -34.42
CA TYR A 425 24.24 -18.82 -34.65
C TYR A 425 25.06 -18.61 -33.35
N LEU A 426 24.40 -18.48 -32.19
CA LEU A 426 25.12 -18.38 -30.91
C LEU A 426 25.57 -19.73 -30.37
N GLU A 427 25.02 -20.84 -30.88
CA GLU A 427 25.39 -22.22 -30.53
C GLU A 427 25.48 -22.50 -29.01
N LEU A 428 24.64 -21.82 -28.21
CA LEU A 428 24.74 -21.90 -26.76
C LEU A 428 24.46 -23.32 -26.26
N GLN A 429 25.28 -23.77 -25.33
CA GLN A 429 25.10 -25.02 -24.62
C GLN A 429 24.12 -24.85 -23.44
N PRO A 430 23.39 -25.91 -23.05
CA PRO A 430 22.36 -25.84 -22.00
C PRO A 430 22.83 -25.29 -20.66
N TRP A 431 24.11 -25.49 -20.32
CA TRP A 431 24.71 -25.03 -19.06
C TRP A 431 25.18 -23.56 -19.08
N GLU A 432 25.29 -22.93 -20.25
CA GLU A 432 25.76 -21.53 -20.35
C GLU A 432 24.78 -20.51 -19.77
N LEU A 433 23.50 -20.88 -19.64
CA LEU A 433 22.45 -20.02 -19.06
C LEU A 433 22.20 -20.32 -17.57
N GLY A 434 23.07 -21.12 -16.93
CA GLY A 434 23.02 -21.47 -15.49
C GLY A 434 21.86 -22.38 -15.06
N VAL A 435 20.77 -22.44 -15.83
CA VAL A 435 19.59 -23.27 -15.53
C VAL A 435 19.28 -24.20 -16.70
N VAL A 436 19.58 -25.48 -16.52
CA VAL A 436 19.26 -26.53 -17.48
C VAL A 436 17.81 -27.04 -17.31
N PRO A 437 17.21 -27.66 -18.35
CA PRO A 437 15.90 -28.31 -18.24
C PRO A 437 15.83 -29.38 -17.12
N ARG A 438 14.63 -29.62 -16.59
CA ARG A 438 14.41 -30.66 -15.58
C ARG A 438 14.76 -32.04 -16.17
N GLY A 439 15.59 -32.82 -15.47
CA GLY A 439 16.02 -34.15 -15.91
C GLY A 439 17.25 -34.15 -16.81
N PHE A 440 17.73 -32.99 -17.26
CA PHE A 440 18.85 -32.88 -18.20
C PHE A 440 20.11 -33.64 -17.75
N TRP A 441 20.49 -33.49 -16.48
CA TRP A 441 21.67 -34.20 -15.94
C TRP A 441 21.49 -35.71 -15.81
N ALA A 442 20.27 -36.25 -15.92
CA ALA A 442 20.00 -37.68 -15.76
C ALA A 442 19.85 -38.41 -17.12
N GLU A 443 19.40 -37.71 -18.17
CA GLU A 443 19.11 -38.33 -19.47
C GLU A 443 20.36 -38.84 -20.21
N ASN A 444 21.50 -38.17 -20.04
CA ASN A 444 22.82 -38.58 -20.54
C ASN A 444 23.91 -38.15 -19.55
N GLU A 445 23.82 -38.66 -18.32
CA GLU A 445 24.60 -38.19 -17.16
C GLU A 445 26.08 -37.97 -17.47
N PHE A 446 26.78 -38.99 -17.98
CA PHE A 446 28.22 -38.91 -18.20
C PHE A 446 28.62 -37.94 -19.31
N GLU A 447 27.89 -37.92 -20.43
CA GLU A 447 28.23 -37.08 -21.57
C GLU A 447 27.91 -35.60 -21.31
N ASN A 448 26.78 -35.34 -20.66
CA ASN A 448 26.39 -33.97 -20.25
C ASN A 448 27.36 -33.43 -19.19
N VAL A 449 27.76 -34.26 -18.22
CA VAL A 449 28.78 -33.89 -17.21
C VAL A 449 30.13 -33.63 -17.90
N ARG A 450 30.59 -34.53 -18.77
CA ARG A 450 31.85 -34.40 -19.51
C ARG A 450 31.90 -33.09 -20.30
N SER A 451 30.88 -32.84 -21.12
CA SER A 451 30.84 -31.66 -21.99
C SER A 451 30.75 -30.36 -21.19
N ALA A 452 29.93 -30.33 -20.13
CA ALA A 452 29.81 -29.15 -19.26
C ALA A 452 31.13 -28.79 -18.57
N ILE A 453 31.88 -29.80 -18.10
CA ILE A 453 33.14 -29.58 -17.40
C ILE A 453 34.27 -29.21 -18.35
N LYS A 454 34.33 -29.85 -19.53
CA LYS A 454 35.28 -29.46 -20.57
C LYS A 454 35.07 -28.02 -21.00
N TRP A 455 33.81 -27.63 -21.25
CA TRP A 455 33.46 -26.25 -21.53
C TRP A 455 33.92 -25.28 -20.42
N PHE A 456 33.67 -25.62 -19.15
CA PHE A 456 34.11 -24.76 -18.04
C PHE A 456 35.63 -24.62 -17.98
N VAL A 457 36.36 -25.72 -18.10
CA VAL A 457 37.83 -25.71 -17.99
C VAL A 457 38.48 -25.05 -19.21
N GLU A 458 38.04 -25.41 -20.42
CA GLU A 458 38.70 -25.01 -21.66
C GLU A 458 38.24 -23.62 -22.11
N GLU A 459 36.94 -23.31 -21.98
CA GLU A 459 36.39 -22.03 -22.45
C GLU A 459 36.26 -20.99 -21.35
N GLN A 460 35.76 -21.33 -20.16
CA GLN A 460 35.57 -20.34 -19.09
C GLN A 460 36.89 -20.01 -18.36
N LEU A 461 37.70 -21.03 -18.05
CA LEU A 461 38.99 -20.84 -17.41
C LEU A 461 40.14 -20.65 -18.42
N GLY A 462 39.89 -20.90 -19.71
CA GLY A 462 40.90 -20.75 -20.76
C GLY A 462 42.07 -21.73 -20.64
N LEU A 463 41.86 -22.90 -20.01
CA LEU A 463 42.93 -23.88 -19.78
C LEU A 463 43.05 -24.84 -20.95
N SER A 464 44.24 -24.91 -21.55
CA SER A 464 44.53 -25.85 -22.62
C SER A 464 45.13 -27.14 -22.05
N GLN A 465 44.69 -28.30 -22.54
CA GLN A 465 45.31 -29.60 -22.23
C GLN A 465 46.80 -29.66 -22.62
N GLN A 466 47.25 -28.78 -23.53
CA GLN A 466 48.65 -28.68 -23.95
C GLN A 466 49.51 -27.90 -22.94
N ASP A 467 48.92 -27.23 -21.96
CA ASP A 467 49.67 -26.51 -20.93
C ASP A 467 50.41 -27.49 -20.01
N GLU A 468 51.71 -27.27 -19.78
CA GLU A 468 52.53 -28.12 -18.90
C GLU A 468 51.97 -28.21 -17.47
N ASN A 469 51.21 -27.20 -17.03
CA ASN A 469 50.59 -27.14 -15.70
C ASN A 469 49.08 -27.43 -15.70
N PHE A 470 48.51 -27.94 -16.79
CA PHE A 470 47.09 -28.24 -16.91
C PHE A 470 46.59 -29.16 -15.77
N LYS A 471 47.30 -30.27 -15.53
CA LYS A 471 46.95 -31.26 -14.50
C LYS A 471 46.92 -30.64 -13.10
N SER A 472 47.92 -29.82 -12.75
CA SER A 472 47.98 -29.21 -11.42
C SER A 472 46.90 -28.13 -11.25
N LYS A 473 46.58 -27.37 -12.30
CA LYS A 473 45.47 -26.40 -12.28
C LYS A 473 44.11 -27.08 -12.10
N ILE A 474 43.85 -28.16 -12.83
CA ILE A 474 42.61 -28.94 -12.67
C ILE A 474 42.49 -29.52 -11.26
N LEU A 475 43.57 -30.10 -10.71
CA LEU A 475 43.55 -30.69 -9.36
C LEU A 475 43.34 -29.66 -8.25
N ASN A 476 43.64 -28.39 -8.51
CA ASN A 476 43.42 -27.28 -7.60
C ASN A 476 42.02 -26.65 -7.71
N LEU A 477 41.19 -27.09 -8.66
CA LEU A 477 39.80 -26.63 -8.74
C LEU A 477 39.05 -27.01 -7.48
N ARG A 478 38.30 -26.04 -6.95
CA ARG A 478 37.46 -26.25 -5.77
C ARG A 478 36.03 -26.50 -6.18
N LYS A 479 35.31 -27.28 -5.37
CA LYS A 479 33.91 -27.62 -5.67
C LYS A 479 33.04 -26.37 -5.71
N GLU A 480 33.35 -25.40 -4.86
CA GLU A 480 32.65 -24.12 -4.73
C GLU A 480 32.64 -23.34 -6.04
N GLU A 481 33.75 -23.38 -6.80
CA GLU A 481 33.92 -22.70 -8.09
C GLU A 481 33.03 -23.33 -9.18
N LEU A 482 32.70 -24.62 -9.04
CA LEU A 482 31.82 -25.34 -9.95
C LEU A 482 30.36 -25.36 -9.49
N ILE A 483 30.09 -25.18 -8.19
CA ILE A 483 28.71 -25.18 -7.64
C ILE A 483 27.92 -23.99 -8.18
N GLU A 484 28.56 -22.84 -8.40
CA GLU A 484 27.91 -21.66 -8.97
C GLU A 484 27.29 -21.94 -10.35
N TYR A 485 27.99 -22.73 -11.19
CA TYR A 485 27.57 -23.07 -12.54
C TYR A 485 26.76 -24.38 -12.60
N PHE A 486 27.15 -25.37 -11.79
CA PHE A 486 26.70 -26.76 -11.91
C PHE A 486 26.12 -27.32 -10.61
N GLY A 487 25.65 -26.49 -9.68
CA GLY A 487 25.04 -26.95 -8.43
C GLY A 487 23.92 -27.97 -8.64
N GLY A 488 23.10 -27.77 -9.69
CA GLY A 488 22.06 -28.72 -10.09
C GLY A 488 22.57 -30.08 -10.58
N MET A 489 23.74 -30.10 -11.23
CA MET A 489 24.43 -31.34 -11.64
C MET A 489 24.81 -32.14 -10.40
N PHE A 490 25.56 -31.53 -9.48
CA PHE A 490 26.01 -32.20 -8.25
C PHE A 490 24.84 -32.70 -7.38
N ALA A 491 23.73 -31.95 -7.32
CA ALA A 491 22.54 -32.35 -6.57
C ALA A 491 21.83 -33.56 -7.20
N THR A 492 21.81 -33.65 -8.53
CA THR A 492 21.08 -34.68 -9.28
C THR A 492 21.88 -35.97 -9.39
N THR A 493 23.15 -35.87 -9.82
CA THR A 493 24.03 -37.01 -10.09
C THR A 493 24.64 -37.59 -8.81
N LYS A 494 24.72 -36.77 -7.75
CA LYS A 494 25.42 -37.09 -6.49
C LYS A 494 26.91 -37.43 -6.68
N LEU A 495 27.49 -37.06 -7.82
CA LEU A 495 28.91 -37.22 -8.11
C LEU A 495 29.75 -36.29 -7.22
N THR A 496 30.95 -36.74 -6.88
CA THR A 496 31.97 -35.91 -6.24
C THR A 496 32.72 -35.07 -7.27
N LEU A 497 33.36 -33.98 -6.83
CA LEU A 497 34.22 -33.17 -7.71
C LEU A 497 35.23 -34.03 -8.47
N LEU A 498 35.85 -34.96 -7.75
CA LEU A 498 36.82 -35.88 -8.31
C LEU A 498 36.23 -36.75 -9.43
N GLN A 499 35.06 -37.34 -9.20
CA GLN A 499 34.39 -38.17 -10.21
C GLN A 499 34.02 -37.36 -11.45
N VAL A 500 33.56 -36.13 -11.25
CA VAL A 500 33.22 -35.20 -12.34
C VAL A 500 34.45 -34.87 -13.18
N LEU A 501 35.61 -34.61 -12.56
CA LEU A 501 36.87 -34.37 -13.26
C LEU A 501 37.40 -35.63 -13.97
N GLN A 502 37.22 -36.81 -13.36
CA GLN A 502 37.57 -38.10 -13.98
C GLN A 502 36.72 -38.41 -15.21
N ILE A 503 35.43 -38.06 -15.19
CA ILE A 503 34.53 -38.22 -16.34
C ILE A 503 34.96 -37.31 -17.50
N ALA A 504 35.39 -36.09 -17.17
CA ALA A 504 35.81 -35.10 -18.16
C ALA A 504 37.19 -35.40 -18.77
N TYR A 505 38.15 -35.80 -17.93
CA TYR A 505 39.56 -35.99 -18.29
C TYR A 505 40.10 -37.35 -17.79
N PRO A 506 39.55 -38.49 -18.26
CA PRO A 506 39.91 -39.82 -17.77
C PRO A 506 41.40 -40.13 -17.91
N GLU A 507 42.05 -39.60 -18.96
CA GLU A 507 43.47 -39.77 -19.25
C GLU A 507 44.42 -39.26 -18.15
N LEU A 508 43.98 -38.30 -17.33
CA LEU A 508 44.80 -37.76 -16.23
C LEU A 508 44.95 -38.74 -15.05
N TRP A 509 44.14 -39.79 -15.00
CA TRP A 509 43.95 -40.67 -13.84
C TRP A 509 44.41 -42.12 -14.04
N ILE A 510 44.97 -42.44 -15.22
CA ILE A 510 45.34 -43.82 -15.61
C ILE A 510 46.55 -44.38 -14.81
N SER A 511 47.25 -43.60 -13.96
CA SER A 511 48.36 -44.07 -13.11
C SER A 511 47.91 -44.36 -11.66
N ASN A 512 47.17 -45.44 -11.46
CA ASN A 512 46.34 -45.69 -10.26
C ASN A 512 47.01 -46.52 -9.13
N ILE A 513 48.30 -46.31 -8.81
CA ILE A 513 48.91 -46.90 -7.59
C ILE A 513 48.79 -45.97 -6.37
N ASP A 514 48.78 -44.66 -6.57
CA ASP A 514 48.72 -43.69 -5.46
C ASP A 514 47.29 -43.41 -4.97
N PHE A 515 46.29 -43.66 -5.82
CA PHE A 515 44.87 -43.49 -5.50
C PHE A 515 44.36 -44.50 -4.44
N ILE A 516 44.82 -45.76 -4.52
CA ILE A 516 44.46 -46.81 -3.55
C ILE A 516 45.04 -46.49 -2.16
N LYS A 517 46.19 -45.82 -2.09
CA LYS A 517 46.84 -45.46 -0.82
C LYS A 517 46.17 -44.28 -0.11
N ALA A 518 45.51 -43.39 -0.85
CA ALA A 518 44.97 -42.14 -0.30
C ALA A 518 43.55 -42.25 0.29
N ASN A 519 42.72 -43.18 -0.17
CA ASN A 519 41.30 -43.25 0.19
C ASN A 519 40.95 -44.42 1.13
N LYS A 520 41.39 -44.30 2.40
CA LYS A 520 41.17 -45.29 3.46
C LYS A 520 39.71 -45.38 3.99
N TYR A 521 38.73 -44.67 3.41
CA TYR A 521 37.35 -44.67 3.89
C TYR A 521 36.31 -44.50 2.77
N ARG A 522 35.98 -45.59 2.08
CA ARG A 522 34.62 -45.96 1.63
C ARG A 522 34.69 -47.32 0.94
N ASP A 523 33.75 -48.20 1.28
CA ASP A 523 33.64 -49.58 0.79
C ASP A 523 33.80 -49.65 -0.75
N PRO A 524 34.91 -50.25 -1.25
CA PRO A 524 35.22 -50.34 -2.68
C PRO A 524 34.27 -51.23 -3.48
N SER A 525 33.48 -52.08 -2.82
CA SER A 525 32.72 -53.15 -3.49
C SER A 525 31.57 -52.67 -4.38
N THR A 526 31.03 -51.47 -4.14
CA THR A 526 29.87 -50.94 -4.87
C THR A 526 30.26 -50.08 -6.08
N LEU A 527 31.45 -49.46 -6.06
CA LEU A 527 32.00 -48.67 -7.16
C LEU A 527 32.77 -49.56 -8.14
N SER A 528 33.53 -50.56 -7.65
CA SER A 528 34.28 -51.49 -8.51
C SER A 528 33.36 -52.24 -9.48
N LYS A 529 32.20 -52.73 -9.04
CA LYS A 529 31.27 -53.48 -9.91
C LYS A 529 30.60 -52.64 -10.99
N LYS A 530 30.35 -51.34 -10.72
CA LYS A 530 29.74 -50.44 -11.72
C LYS A 530 30.77 -49.89 -12.70
N PHE A 531 32.01 -49.68 -12.25
CA PHE A 531 33.13 -49.30 -13.11
C PHE A 531 33.60 -50.49 -13.96
N GLU A 532 33.76 -51.69 -13.40
CA GLU A 532 34.13 -52.89 -14.17
C GLU A 532 33.13 -53.21 -15.28
N GLN A 533 31.83 -53.01 -15.03
CA GLN A 533 30.79 -53.28 -16.02
C GLN A 533 30.70 -52.19 -17.11
N ALA A 534 30.93 -50.92 -16.77
CA ALA A 534 31.01 -49.85 -17.76
C ALA A 534 32.31 -49.88 -18.58
N ASP A 535 33.43 -50.27 -17.96
CA ASP A 535 34.75 -50.34 -18.58
C ASP A 535 34.88 -51.59 -19.47
N GLN A 536 34.24 -52.71 -19.13
CA GLN A 536 34.11 -53.88 -20.02
C GLN A 536 33.27 -53.55 -21.27
N ASP A 537 32.13 -52.87 -21.12
CA ASP A 537 31.27 -52.49 -22.26
C ASP A 537 31.95 -51.45 -23.18
N THR A 538 32.70 -50.49 -22.64
CA THR A 538 33.45 -49.52 -23.48
C THR A 538 34.75 -50.07 -24.05
N THR A 539 35.42 -51.00 -23.38
CA THR A 539 36.66 -51.60 -23.87
C THR A 539 36.41 -52.71 -24.88
N GLU A 540 35.34 -53.50 -24.74
CA GLU A 540 34.91 -54.46 -25.77
C GLU A 540 34.38 -53.73 -27.02
N ALA A 541 33.57 -52.68 -26.88
CA ALA A 541 33.10 -51.89 -28.03
C ALA A 541 34.25 -51.13 -28.73
N ALA A 542 35.23 -50.60 -27.99
CA ALA A 542 36.41 -49.94 -28.56
C ALA A 542 37.36 -50.94 -29.24
N ASN A 543 37.53 -52.14 -28.67
CA ASN A 543 38.35 -53.19 -29.27
C ASN A 543 37.68 -53.84 -30.48
N GLU A 544 36.35 -54.02 -30.47
CA GLU A 544 35.57 -54.52 -31.62
C GLU A 544 35.55 -53.49 -32.77
N TRP A 545 35.47 -52.20 -32.45
CA TRP A 545 35.64 -51.11 -33.41
C TRP A 545 37.07 -51.05 -33.98
N LEU A 546 38.11 -51.21 -33.15
CA LEU A 546 39.52 -51.24 -33.59
C LEU A 546 39.86 -52.49 -34.41
N GLN A 547 39.29 -53.65 -34.09
CA GLN A 547 39.46 -54.89 -34.88
C GLN A 547 38.77 -54.80 -36.24
N ASN A 548 37.60 -54.16 -36.33
CA ASN A 548 36.94 -53.88 -37.60
C ASN A 548 37.67 -52.81 -38.44
N LEU A 549 38.39 -51.88 -37.79
CA LEU A 549 39.17 -50.84 -38.48
C LEU A 549 40.54 -51.32 -38.98
N LEU A 550 41.09 -52.39 -38.39
CA LEU A 550 42.39 -52.99 -38.74
C LEU A 550 42.26 -54.29 -39.56
N GLY A 551 41.03 -54.63 -39.97
CA GLY A 551 40.67 -55.83 -40.72
C GLY A 551 40.30 -55.65 -42.19
N GLU A 552 40.54 -54.46 -42.78
CA GLU A 552 40.50 -54.21 -44.24
C GLU A 552 41.87 -53.84 -44.80
#